data_AF-A0AAD3HE85-F1
#
_entry.id   AF-A0AAD3HE85-F1
#
_cell.length_a   1.000
_cell.length_b   1.000
_cell.length_c   1.000
_cell.angle_alpha   90.00
_cell.angle_beta   90.00
_cell.angle_gamma   90.00
#
_symmetry.space_group_name_H-M   'P 1'
#
loop_
_entity.id
_entity.type
_entity.pdbx_description
1 polymer ?
#
loop_
_entity_poly.entity_id
_entity_poly.type
_entity_poly.pdbx_seq_one_letter_code
_entity_poly.pdbx_strand_id
1 'polypeptide(L)'
;MDYYDSDGDYDAIGHMSGDPVDFYTNGYGGFGYDTSHVPKDDQKAEITKKTEQGNLEAVKRIVQAATEKDKVINTTRRWTEVDYRASGFTKEYEWFDLTPLATAARKGHDDIVQYLLEQGADPTLEGCPTDDVYLDALKAANEALGRAMASRNRASCNKPRRCVDLLSVAEIFWNKASYSSSHYSATDRQVYSNQPKDMNLLLEALSEVKDISLYPNESLKT
;
A
#
# COMPACT_ATOMS: atom_id res chain seq x y z
N MET A 1 -26.75 28.11 -13.84
CA MET A 1 -27.37 28.58 -12.59
C MET A 1 -28.50 27.62 -12.34
N ASP A 2 -28.39 26.79 -11.31
CA ASP A 2 -29.50 26.42 -10.43
C ASP A 2 -28.94 25.57 -9.29
N TYR A 3 -29.08 26.13 -8.09
CA TYR A 3 -28.72 25.60 -6.78
C TYR A 3 -29.71 24.52 -6.36
N TYR A 4 -29.25 23.50 -5.64
CA TYR A 4 -30.07 22.80 -4.66
C TYR A 4 -29.24 22.58 -3.39
N ASP A 5 -29.53 23.41 -2.38
CA ASP A 5 -29.43 23.06 -0.96
C ASP A 5 -30.81 22.54 -0.53
N SER A 6 -30.82 21.49 0.28
CA SER A 6 -31.94 21.19 1.18
C SER A 6 -31.48 20.19 2.24
N ASP A 7 -31.29 20.71 3.45
CA ASP A 7 -31.32 19.98 4.70
C ASP A 7 -32.63 19.17 4.86
N GLY A 8 -32.61 18.11 5.69
CA GLY A 8 -33.80 17.32 6.00
C GLY A 8 -33.57 16.17 6.98
N ASP A 9 -33.55 16.52 8.27
CA ASP A 9 -33.98 15.81 9.48
C ASP A 9 -33.94 14.27 9.62
N TYR A 10 -33.24 13.90 10.70
CA TYR A 10 -33.36 12.66 11.46
C TYR A 10 -34.58 12.73 12.39
N ASP A 11 -35.49 11.72 12.37
CA ASP A 11 -35.85 10.96 13.58
C ASP A 11 -37.07 10.01 13.43
N ALA A 12 -36.97 8.94 14.24
CA ALA A 12 -38.02 8.10 14.83
C ALA A 12 -38.67 6.97 13.98
N ILE A 13 -38.43 5.70 14.40
CA ILE A 13 -39.47 4.79 14.91
C ILE A 13 -38.91 3.50 15.57
N GLY A 14 -39.36 3.24 16.80
CA GLY A 14 -39.90 1.92 17.20
C GLY A 14 -39.00 0.91 17.93
N HIS A 15 -39.08 0.87 19.26
CA HIS A 15 -38.74 -0.32 20.06
C HIS A 15 -39.77 -1.44 19.82
N MET A 16 -39.31 -2.62 19.39
CA MET A 16 -40.04 -3.87 19.59
C MET A 16 -39.12 -4.94 20.18
N SER A 17 -39.57 -5.47 21.31
CA SER A 17 -38.96 -6.52 22.13
C SER A 17 -39.17 -7.90 21.52
N GLY A 18 -38.06 -8.63 21.31
CA GLY A 18 -38.01 -10.06 21.02
C GLY A 18 -36.55 -10.52 21.07
N ASP A 19 -36.28 -11.68 21.67
CA ASP A 19 -34.92 -12.18 21.92
C ASP A 19 -34.07 -12.25 20.62
N PRO A 20 -32.79 -11.81 20.64
CA PRO A 20 -32.02 -11.62 19.43
C PRO A 20 -31.50 -12.95 18.87
N VAL A 21 -32.01 -13.33 17.70
CA VAL A 21 -31.17 -14.07 16.75
C VAL A 21 -30.13 -13.07 16.25
N ASP A 22 -28.86 -13.31 16.53
CA ASP A 22 -27.73 -12.45 16.14
C ASP A 22 -27.57 -12.42 14.61
N PHE A 23 -28.43 -11.63 13.96
CA PHE A 23 -28.23 -11.15 12.60
C PHE A 23 -27.29 -9.95 12.69
N TYR A 24 -26.00 -10.18 12.45
CA TYR A 24 -25.06 -9.09 12.26
C TYR A 24 -25.42 -8.30 10.99
N THR A 25 -26.30 -7.31 11.14
CA THR A 25 -26.53 -6.24 10.18
C THR A 25 -25.35 -5.29 10.19
N ASN A 26 -24.40 -5.46 9.28
CA ASN A 26 -23.38 -4.44 9.01
C ASN A 26 -23.28 -4.16 7.50
N GLY A 27 -23.90 -3.04 7.08
CA GLY A 27 -23.54 -2.29 5.88
C GLY A 27 -24.09 -2.78 4.54
N TYR A 28 -25.15 -2.13 4.07
CA TYR A 28 -25.71 -2.13 2.70
C TYR A 28 -26.30 -3.46 2.18
N GLY A 29 -27.64 -3.57 2.25
CA GLY A 29 -28.41 -4.39 1.30
C GLY A 29 -28.70 -5.86 1.67
N GLY A 30 -29.52 -6.10 2.69
CA GLY A 30 -30.68 -7.03 2.61
C GLY A 30 -30.52 -8.52 2.26
N PHE A 31 -29.33 -9.08 2.09
CA PHE A 31 -29.13 -10.53 1.93
C PHE A 31 -28.05 -10.98 2.93
N GLY A 32 -28.42 -11.78 3.93
CA GLY A 32 -27.47 -12.36 4.87
C GLY A 32 -26.66 -13.44 4.16
N TYR A 33 -25.48 -13.07 3.67
CA TYR A 33 -24.51 -14.02 3.13
C TYR A 33 -23.71 -14.62 4.31
N ASP A 34 -23.58 -15.94 4.37
CA ASP A 34 -22.76 -16.63 5.38
C ASP A 34 -21.28 -16.38 5.07
N THR A 35 -20.58 -15.64 5.92
CA THR A 35 -19.13 -15.38 5.81
C THR A 35 -18.27 -16.22 6.73
N SER A 36 -18.85 -17.16 7.47
CA SER A 36 -18.12 -17.95 8.47
C SER A 36 -16.99 -18.80 7.87
N HIS A 37 -17.07 -19.07 6.56
CA HIS A 37 -16.08 -19.83 5.80
C HIS A 37 -14.91 -18.97 5.28
N VAL A 38 -15.07 -17.65 5.21
CA VAL A 38 -14.04 -16.73 4.69
C VAL A 38 -12.85 -16.73 5.65
N PRO A 39 -11.63 -17.07 5.19
CA PRO A 39 -10.44 -17.01 6.02
C PRO A 39 -10.24 -15.61 6.60
N LYS A 40 -9.80 -15.53 7.86
CA LYS A 40 -9.39 -14.24 8.42
C LYS A 40 -8.12 -13.78 7.73
N ASP A 41 -8.12 -12.52 7.31
CA ASP A 41 -6.93 -11.84 6.82
C ASP A 41 -5.77 -11.91 7.82
N ASP A 42 -4.55 -11.89 7.30
CA ASP A 42 -3.36 -11.81 8.12
C ASP A 42 -3.30 -10.45 8.84
N GLN A 43 -2.58 -10.40 9.96
CA GLN A 43 -2.34 -9.10 10.61
C GLN A 43 -1.33 -8.28 9.81
N LYS A 44 -1.63 -7.00 9.60
CA LYS A 44 -0.66 -6.05 9.01
C LYS A 44 0.59 -5.96 9.90
N ALA A 45 1.74 -6.24 9.31
CA ALA A 45 3.04 -6.21 9.97
C ALA A 45 3.31 -4.85 10.62
N GLU A 46 4.04 -4.85 11.74
CA GLU A 46 4.33 -3.63 12.48
C GLU A 46 5.13 -2.62 11.64
N ILE A 47 6.13 -3.09 10.89
CA ILE A 47 6.92 -2.24 9.98
C ILE A 47 6.02 -1.50 8.98
N THR A 48 5.06 -2.19 8.34
CA THR A 48 4.14 -1.57 7.39
C THR A 48 3.29 -0.49 8.05
N LYS A 49 2.81 -0.69 9.28
CA LYS A 49 2.07 0.33 10.04
C LYS A 49 2.93 1.56 10.34
N LYS A 50 4.19 1.37 10.75
CA LYS A 50 5.13 2.48 11.02
C LYS A 50 5.50 3.22 9.74
N THR A 51 5.63 2.49 8.64
CA THR A 51 5.83 3.05 7.30
C THR A 51 4.64 3.90 6.88
N GLU A 52 3.39 3.45 7.04
CA GLU A 52 2.21 4.25 6.72
C GLU A 52 2.19 5.59 7.47
N GLN A 53 2.62 5.55 8.74
CA GLN A 53 2.71 6.72 9.62
C GLN A 53 3.87 7.67 9.26
N GLY A 54 4.82 7.26 8.41
CA GLY A 54 6.00 8.06 8.09
C GLY A 54 7.04 8.10 9.20
N ASN A 55 7.07 7.09 10.10
CA ASN A 55 8.01 7.04 11.21
C ASN A 55 9.31 6.30 10.84
N LEU A 56 10.23 7.02 10.21
CA LEU A 56 11.52 6.48 9.77
C LEU A 56 12.33 5.83 10.91
N GLU A 57 12.38 6.46 12.08
CA GLU A 57 13.17 5.96 13.20
C GLU A 57 12.65 4.64 13.75
N ALA A 58 11.31 4.46 13.80
CA ALA A 58 10.73 3.18 14.15
C ALA A 58 11.02 2.11 13.10
N VAL A 59 10.95 2.45 11.81
CA VAL A 59 11.29 1.53 10.71
C VAL A 59 12.74 1.08 10.83
N LYS A 60 13.70 2.01 11.02
CA LYS A 60 15.12 1.69 11.22
C LYS A 60 15.33 0.72 12.39
N ARG A 61 14.70 0.97 13.53
CA ARG A 61 14.81 0.08 14.70
C ARG A 61 14.31 -1.33 14.42
N ILE A 62 13.17 -1.46 13.74
CA ILE A 62 12.60 -2.77 13.40
C ILE A 62 13.53 -3.52 12.45
N VAL A 63 14.06 -2.86 11.42
CA VAL A 63 14.97 -3.48 10.46
C VAL A 63 16.31 -3.87 11.10
N GLN A 64 16.86 -3.01 11.96
CA GLN A 64 18.11 -3.30 12.69
C GLN A 64 17.96 -4.44 13.70
N ALA A 65 16.78 -4.59 14.31
CA ALA A 65 16.49 -5.67 15.25
C ALA A 65 16.10 -6.99 14.55
N ALA A 66 15.91 -7.00 13.24
CA ALA A 66 15.44 -8.16 12.49
C ALA A 66 16.53 -9.24 12.36
N THR A 67 16.19 -10.48 12.71
CA THR A 67 17.04 -11.65 12.47
C THR A 67 17.03 -12.08 10.99
N GLU A 68 15.86 -11.97 10.34
CA GLU A 68 15.65 -12.24 8.92
C GLU A 68 15.28 -10.93 8.19
N LYS A 69 16.28 -10.09 7.91
CA LYS A 69 16.08 -8.74 7.36
C LYS A 69 15.20 -8.73 6.10
N ASP A 70 15.50 -9.59 5.13
CA ASP A 70 14.83 -9.61 3.83
C ASP A 70 13.33 -9.95 3.96
N LYS A 71 12.97 -10.77 4.94
CA LYS A 71 11.58 -11.11 5.26
C LYS A 71 10.82 -9.92 5.86
N VAL A 72 11.49 -9.15 6.72
CA VAL A 72 10.89 -7.99 7.37
C VAL A 72 10.66 -6.85 6.37
N ILE A 73 11.64 -6.55 5.51
CA ILE A 73 11.53 -5.43 4.56
C ILE A 73 10.59 -5.71 3.38
N ASN A 74 10.43 -6.98 2.99
CA ASN A 74 9.57 -7.39 1.87
C ASN A 74 8.24 -8.02 2.31
N THR A 75 7.90 -7.94 3.61
CA THR A 75 6.69 -8.54 4.17
C THR A 75 5.43 -8.02 3.51
N THR A 76 4.42 -8.88 3.32
CA THR A 76 3.10 -8.50 2.82
C THR A 76 2.03 -9.23 3.60
N ARG A 77 0.92 -8.54 3.85
CA ARG A 77 -0.28 -9.13 4.46
C ARG A 77 -1.06 -9.88 3.39
N ARG A 78 -1.56 -11.08 3.68
CA ARG A 78 -2.63 -11.69 2.90
C ARG A 78 -3.98 -11.13 3.31
N TRP A 79 -4.82 -10.81 2.34
CA TRP A 79 -6.24 -10.53 2.59
C TRP A 79 -7.11 -11.24 1.56
N THR A 80 -8.36 -11.49 1.94
CA THR A 80 -9.33 -12.22 1.12
C THR A 80 -10.39 -11.26 0.59
N GLU A 81 -10.48 -11.18 -0.73
CA GLU A 81 -11.56 -10.51 -1.45
C GLU A 81 -12.70 -11.50 -1.68
N VAL A 82 -13.94 -11.03 -1.48
CA VAL A 82 -15.13 -11.85 -1.60
C VAL A 82 -16.11 -11.19 -2.56
N ASP A 83 -16.25 -11.75 -3.76
CA ASP A 83 -17.22 -11.34 -4.79
C ASP A 83 -18.56 -12.08 -4.57
N TYR A 84 -19.54 -11.36 -4.03
CA TYR A 84 -20.89 -11.87 -3.79
C TYR A 84 -21.76 -11.69 -5.03
N ARG A 85 -22.15 -12.82 -5.64
CA ARG A 85 -23.05 -12.80 -6.79
C ARG A 85 -24.48 -13.01 -6.37
N ALA A 86 -25.41 -12.39 -7.11
CA ALA A 86 -26.85 -12.49 -6.90
C ALA A 86 -27.40 -13.94 -6.93
N SER A 87 -26.64 -14.90 -7.46
CA SER A 87 -26.97 -16.32 -7.43
C SER A 87 -26.68 -17.02 -6.09
N GLY A 88 -26.15 -16.31 -5.09
CA GLY A 88 -25.63 -16.91 -3.85
C GLY A 88 -24.28 -17.62 -4.04
N PHE A 89 -23.62 -17.41 -5.19
CA PHE A 89 -22.28 -17.92 -5.44
C PHE A 89 -21.27 -16.87 -5.00
N THR A 90 -20.32 -17.30 -4.18
CA THR A 90 -19.22 -16.48 -3.67
C THR A 90 -17.94 -16.87 -4.39
N LYS A 91 -17.22 -15.90 -4.96
CA LYS A 91 -15.82 -16.12 -5.37
C LYS A 91 -14.90 -15.50 -4.34
N GLU A 92 -13.89 -16.26 -3.96
CA GLU A 92 -12.85 -15.79 -3.05
C GLU A 92 -11.54 -15.67 -3.83
N TYR A 93 -10.90 -14.52 -3.70
CA TYR A 93 -9.55 -14.29 -4.19
C TYR A 93 -8.67 -13.92 -3.01
N GLU A 94 -7.48 -14.50 -2.94
CA GLU A 94 -6.50 -14.14 -1.93
C GLU A 94 -5.40 -13.31 -2.58
N TRP A 95 -5.04 -12.22 -1.91
CA TRP A 95 -4.12 -11.22 -2.43
C TRP A 95 -3.05 -10.87 -1.41
N PHE A 96 -1.86 -10.54 -1.90
CA PHE A 96 -0.88 -9.81 -1.13
C PHE A 96 -1.19 -8.32 -1.14
N ASP A 97 -1.27 -7.71 0.05
CA ASP A 97 -1.27 -6.26 0.23
C ASP A 97 0.12 -5.67 -0.15
N LEU A 98 0.24 -4.35 -0.16
CA LEU A 98 1.51 -3.68 -0.48
C LEU A 98 2.64 -4.04 0.47
N THR A 99 3.85 -4.10 -0.08
CA THR A 99 5.10 -4.16 0.70
C THR A 99 5.31 -2.86 1.50
N PRO A 100 6.16 -2.86 2.54
CA PRO A 100 6.61 -1.64 3.19
C PRO A 100 7.12 -0.60 2.18
N LEU A 101 7.92 -1.03 1.20
CA LEU A 101 8.46 -0.15 0.16
C LEU A 101 7.35 0.49 -0.70
N ALA A 102 6.43 -0.31 -1.23
CA ALA A 102 5.32 0.21 -2.04
C ALA A 102 4.37 1.09 -1.21
N THR A 103 4.19 0.77 0.07
CA THR A 103 3.40 1.57 1.01
C THR A 103 4.04 2.94 1.26
N ALA A 104 5.35 2.99 1.50
CA ALA A 104 6.09 4.24 1.66
C ALA A 104 5.97 5.11 0.41
N ALA A 105 6.14 4.50 -0.77
CA ALA A 105 6.01 5.17 -2.07
C ALA A 105 4.61 5.74 -2.29
N ARG A 106 3.55 4.95 -2.00
CA ARG A 106 2.14 5.39 -2.13
C ARG A 106 1.79 6.56 -1.22
N LYS A 107 2.44 6.66 -0.06
CA LYS A 107 2.27 7.73 0.93
C LYS A 107 3.19 8.93 0.70
N GLY A 108 4.19 8.80 -0.17
CA GLY A 108 5.18 9.83 -0.44
C GLY A 108 6.17 10.02 0.72
N HIS A 109 6.54 8.95 1.42
CA HIS A 109 7.57 8.98 2.47
C HIS A 109 8.94 8.66 1.84
N ASP A 110 9.51 9.67 1.18
CA ASP A 110 10.73 9.55 0.37
C ASP A 110 11.96 9.09 1.16
N ASP A 111 12.05 9.51 2.42
CA ASP A 111 13.09 9.11 3.36
C ASP A 111 13.02 7.60 3.72
N ILE A 112 11.81 7.07 3.91
CA ILE A 112 11.59 5.64 4.14
C ILE A 112 11.83 4.84 2.86
N VAL A 113 11.42 5.35 1.69
CA VAL A 113 11.69 4.71 0.39
C VAL A 113 13.19 4.56 0.19
N GLN A 114 13.95 5.65 0.36
CA GLN A 114 15.41 5.61 0.24
C GLN A 114 16.00 4.60 1.21
N TYR A 115 15.65 4.67 2.50
CA TYR A 115 16.19 3.75 3.50
C TYR A 115 15.89 2.28 3.17
N LEU A 116 14.65 1.95 2.79
CA LEU A 116 14.29 0.56 2.47
C LEU A 116 15.04 0.04 1.24
N LEU A 117 15.24 0.86 0.21
CA LEU A 117 16.05 0.51 -0.96
C LEU A 117 17.51 0.27 -0.58
N GLU A 118 18.10 1.11 0.27
CA GLU A 118 19.45 0.92 0.80
C GLU A 118 19.59 -0.38 1.62
N GLN A 119 18.50 -0.84 2.24
CA GLN A 119 18.48 -2.12 2.95
C GLN A 119 18.27 -3.34 2.05
N GLY A 120 18.00 -3.14 0.76
CA GLY A 120 17.76 -4.21 -0.22
C GLY A 120 16.30 -4.62 -0.36
N ALA A 121 15.35 -3.73 -0.08
CA ALA A 121 13.93 -4.00 -0.34
C ALA A 121 13.67 -4.12 -1.85
N ASP A 122 12.89 -5.14 -2.23
CA ASP A 122 12.60 -5.46 -3.63
C ASP A 122 11.49 -4.55 -4.17
N PRO A 123 11.77 -3.65 -5.14
CA PRO A 123 10.77 -2.75 -5.71
C PRO A 123 9.82 -3.45 -6.70
N THR A 124 10.12 -4.69 -7.10
CA THR A 124 9.40 -5.42 -8.15
C THR A 124 8.20 -6.22 -7.65
N LEU A 125 8.01 -6.29 -6.33
CA LEU A 125 6.89 -7.01 -5.71
C LEU A 125 5.60 -6.22 -5.86
N GLU A 126 4.62 -6.83 -6.52
CA GLU A 126 3.29 -6.28 -6.75
C GLU A 126 2.39 -6.58 -5.55
N GLY A 127 1.50 -5.66 -5.21
CA GLY A 127 0.45 -5.89 -4.23
C GLY A 127 -0.88 -5.37 -4.75
N CYS A 128 -1.95 -5.92 -4.20
CA CYS A 128 -3.33 -5.54 -4.45
C CYS A 128 -3.93 -5.01 -3.15
N PRO A 129 -3.88 -3.70 -2.85
CA PRO A 129 -4.41 -3.14 -1.61
C PRO A 129 -5.94 -2.98 -1.60
N THR A 130 -6.56 -3.07 -2.77
CA THR A 130 -8.01 -2.98 -3.01
C THR A 130 -8.29 -3.63 -4.35
N ASP A 131 -9.53 -4.08 -4.55
CA ASP A 131 -9.99 -4.71 -5.79
C ASP A 131 -9.57 -3.93 -7.05
N ASP A 132 -9.17 -4.68 -8.07
CA ASP A 132 -8.68 -4.23 -9.38
C ASP A 132 -7.47 -3.25 -9.38
N VAL A 133 -6.79 -3.07 -8.25
CA VAL A 133 -5.62 -2.18 -8.14
C VAL A 133 -4.36 -2.99 -7.93
N TYR A 134 -3.49 -3.05 -8.95
CA TYR A 134 -2.24 -3.82 -8.91
C TYR A 134 -1.02 -2.89 -8.96
N LEU A 135 -0.29 -2.81 -7.86
CA LEU A 135 0.79 -1.83 -7.69
C LEU A 135 2.08 -2.50 -7.23
N ASP A 136 3.15 -2.34 -8.01
CA ASP A 136 4.52 -2.39 -7.49
C ASP A 136 4.89 -1.03 -6.87
N ALA A 137 6.12 -0.91 -6.35
CA ALA A 137 6.56 0.31 -5.69
C ALA A 137 6.54 1.53 -6.62
N LEU A 138 6.97 1.38 -7.88
CA LEU A 138 7.04 2.48 -8.85
C LEU A 138 5.65 2.93 -9.29
N LYS A 139 4.72 2.00 -9.55
CA LYS A 139 3.32 2.32 -9.84
C LYS A 139 2.67 3.04 -8.67
N ALA A 140 2.91 2.59 -7.43
CA ALA A 140 2.41 3.24 -6.23
C ALA A 140 2.94 4.69 -6.08
N ALA A 141 4.22 4.92 -6.39
CA ALA A 141 4.82 6.26 -6.40
C ALA A 141 4.17 7.17 -7.45
N ASN A 142 3.97 6.66 -8.67
CA ASN A 142 3.33 7.41 -9.75
C ASN A 142 1.87 7.77 -9.45
N GLU A 143 1.12 6.84 -8.84
CA GLU A 143 -0.25 7.10 -8.37
C GLU A 143 -0.27 8.21 -7.31
N ALA A 144 0.67 8.17 -6.35
CA ALA A 144 0.82 9.23 -5.34
C ALA A 144 1.19 10.58 -5.97
N LEU A 145 2.07 10.58 -6.96
CA LEU A 145 2.45 11.77 -7.71
C LEU A 145 1.26 12.34 -8.49
N GLY A 146 0.47 11.50 -9.16
CA GLY A 146 -0.74 11.91 -9.88
C GLY A 146 -1.76 12.56 -8.96
N ARG A 147 -2.01 11.96 -7.78
CA ARG A 147 -2.86 12.57 -6.74
C ARG A 147 -2.30 13.92 -6.25
N ALA A 148 -1.00 14.00 -6.01
CA ALA A 148 -0.37 15.23 -5.54
C ALA A 148 -0.42 16.34 -6.59
N MET A 149 -0.22 16.02 -7.88
CA MET A 149 -0.35 16.97 -8.98
C MET A 149 -1.80 17.46 -9.18
N ALA A 150 -2.79 16.61 -8.91
CA ALA A 150 -4.20 17.00 -8.94
C ALA A 150 -4.56 17.95 -7.78
N SER A 151 -3.86 17.83 -6.64
CA SER A 151 -3.97 18.81 -5.56
C SER A 151 -3.32 20.12 -6.02
N ARG A 152 -4.03 21.26 -5.95
CA ARG A 152 -3.52 22.58 -6.40
C ARG A 152 -2.31 23.10 -5.59
N ASN A 153 -1.72 22.27 -4.73
CA ASN A 153 -0.56 22.56 -3.91
C ASN A 153 0.69 21.89 -4.51
N ARG A 154 1.59 22.67 -5.09
CA ARG A 154 2.82 22.14 -5.72
C ARG A 154 3.83 21.58 -4.71
N ALA A 155 3.88 22.08 -3.48
CA ALA A 155 4.82 21.54 -2.49
C ALA A 155 4.50 20.09 -2.11
N SER A 156 3.24 19.65 -2.29
CA SER A 156 2.83 18.27 -2.02
C SER A 156 3.41 17.27 -3.02
N CYS A 157 3.86 17.71 -4.21
CA CYS A 157 4.37 16.82 -5.25
C CYS A 157 5.86 16.52 -5.14
N ASN A 158 6.63 17.27 -4.33
CA ASN A 158 8.08 17.06 -4.19
C ASN A 158 8.42 15.66 -3.63
N LYS A 159 7.77 15.24 -2.53
CA LYS A 159 8.06 13.92 -1.93
C LYS A 159 7.69 12.75 -2.85
N PRO A 160 6.47 12.68 -3.43
CA PRO A 160 6.14 11.63 -4.39
C PRO A 160 7.04 11.64 -5.63
N ARG A 161 7.47 12.81 -6.10
CA ARG A 161 8.38 12.92 -7.25
C ARG A 161 9.76 12.35 -6.93
N ARG A 162 10.29 12.63 -5.75
CA ARG A 162 11.54 12.01 -5.27
C ARG A 162 11.41 10.50 -5.11
N CYS A 163 10.26 10.00 -4.63
CA CYS A 163 9.99 8.56 -4.60
C CYS A 163 10.07 7.93 -6.00
N VAL A 164 9.46 8.57 -7.02
CA VAL A 164 9.54 8.11 -8.41
C VAL A 164 10.99 8.09 -8.88
N ASP A 165 11.75 9.16 -8.67
CA ASP A 165 13.15 9.23 -9.10
C ASP A 165 14.02 8.13 -8.45
N LEU A 166 13.89 7.92 -7.14
CA LEU A 166 14.58 6.84 -6.41
C LEU A 166 14.24 5.46 -6.96
N LEU A 167 12.95 5.20 -7.22
CA LEU A 167 12.48 3.90 -7.68
C LEU A 167 12.83 3.63 -9.15
N SER A 168 12.81 4.66 -10.00
CA SER A 168 13.25 4.54 -11.40
C SER A 168 14.74 4.23 -11.51
N VAL A 169 15.58 4.80 -10.63
CA VAL A 169 17.00 4.43 -10.54
C VAL A 169 17.14 2.98 -10.05
N ALA A 170 16.42 2.62 -8.99
CA ALA A 170 16.50 1.28 -8.42
C ALA A 170 16.10 0.19 -9.41
N GLU A 171 15.03 0.38 -10.19
CA GLU A 171 14.49 -0.61 -11.14
C GLU A 171 15.54 -1.18 -12.10
N ILE A 172 16.51 -0.36 -12.52
CA ILE A 172 17.60 -0.76 -13.43
C ILE A 172 18.43 -1.92 -12.83
N PHE A 173 18.59 -1.92 -11.51
CA PHE A 173 19.41 -2.87 -10.77
C PHE A 173 18.65 -4.14 -10.38
N TRP A 174 17.33 -4.21 -10.56
CA TRP A 174 16.55 -5.37 -10.19
C TRP A 174 16.13 -6.19 -11.41
N ASN A 175 16.00 -7.51 -11.20
CA ASN A 175 15.23 -8.36 -12.09
C ASN A 175 13.86 -8.56 -11.46
N LYS A 176 12.81 -8.70 -12.28
CA LYS A 176 11.47 -8.99 -11.78
C LYS A 176 11.49 -10.32 -11.03
N ALA A 177 11.08 -10.33 -9.76
CA ALA A 177 11.03 -11.53 -8.95
C ALA A 177 10.07 -12.58 -9.56
N SER A 178 10.40 -13.86 -9.43
CA SER A 178 9.50 -14.95 -9.87
C SER A 178 8.19 -14.99 -9.07
N TYR A 179 8.21 -14.51 -7.82
CA TYR A 179 7.06 -14.38 -6.90
C TYR A 179 6.55 -12.93 -6.79
N SER A 180 6.77 -12.12 -7.83
CA SER A 180 6.34 -10.72 -7.86
C SER A 180 4.83 -10.53 -7.90
N SER A 181 4.06 -11.54 -8.29
CA SER A 181 2.60 -11.46 -8.44
C SER A 181 1.89 -10.97 -7.17
N SER A 182 0.85 -10.17 -7.35
CA SER A 182 -0.06 -9.73 -6.29
C SER A 182 -0.99 -10.84 -5.79
N HIS A 183 -1.24 -11.88 -6.61
CA HIS A 183 -2.03 -13.02 -6.18
C HIS A 183 -1.31 -13.79 -5.09
N TYR A 184 -2.03 -14.10 -4.01
CA TYR A 184 -1.52 -14.95 -2.96
C TYR A 184 -1.42 -16.40 -3.45
N SER A 185 -0.29 -17.02 -3.13
CA SER A 185 -0.11 -18.46 -3.17
C SER A 185 0.62 -18.89 -1.91
N ALA A 186 0.21 -20.02 -1.32
CA ALA A 186 0.84 -20.54 -0.11
C ALA A 186 2.33 -20.83 -0.28
N THR A 187 2.83 -21.00 -1.50
CA THR A 187 4.25 -21.25 -1.81
C THR A 187 5.06 -19.98 -2.05
N ASP A 188 4.38 -18.87 -2.37
CA ASP A 188 5.04 -17.63 -2.78
C ASP A 188 5.43 -16.81 -1.56
N ARG A 189 6.52 -16.04 -1.68
CA ARG A 189 7.03 -15.13 -0.64
C ARG A 189 7.32 -15.80 0.71
N GLN A 190 7.54 -17.12 0.72
CA GLN A 190 8.08 -17.83 1.89
C GLN A 190 9.56 -17.49 2.12
N VAL A 191 10.31 -17.31 1.02
CA VAL A 191 11.72 -16.93 1.01
C VAL A 191 11.92 -15.82 -0.02
N TYR A 192 12.54 -14.72 0.42
CA TYR A 192 12.81 -13.55 -0.42
C TYR A 192 14.24 -13.63 -0.99
N SER A 193 14.42 -14.46 -2.02
CA SER A 193 15.72 -14.72 -2.65
C SER A 193 16.14 -13.72 -3.73
N ASN A 194 15.28 -12.76 -4.10
CA ASN A 194 15.59 -11.79 -5.14
C ASN A 194 16.50 -10.71 -4.57
N GLN A 195 17.49 -10.30 -5.34
CA GLN A 195 18.54 -9.38 -4.90
C GLN A 195 18.89 -8.43 -6.06
N PRO A 196 19.39 -7.22 -5.77
CA PRO A 196 19.87 -6.33 -6.83
C PRO A 196 21.11 -6.94 -7.51
N LYS A 197 21.24 -6.69 -8.81
CA LYS A 197 22.37 -7.14 -9.66
C LYS A 197 23.72 -6.69 -9.09
N ASP A 198 23.78 -5.46 -8.59
CA ASP A 198 24.93 -4.90 -7.89
C ASP A 198 24.44 -3.93 -6.80
N MET A 199 24.63 -4.32 -5.54
CA MET A 199 24.20 -3.51 -4.40
C MET A 199 25.03 -2.23 -4.26
N ASN A 200 26.33 -2.26 -4.55
CA ASN A 200 27.19 -1.10 -4.36
C ASN A 200 26.87 -0.01 -5.38
N LEU A 201 26.69 -0.39 -6.65
CA LEU A 201 26.29 0.54 -7.69
C LEU A 201 24.87 1.07 -7.47
N LEU A 202 23.97 0.26 -6.92
CA LEU A 202 22.65 0.73 -6.50
C LEU A 202 22.77 1.83 -5.43
N LEU A 203 23.56 1.60 -4.38
CA LEU A 203 23.76 2.59 -3.31
C LEU A 203 24.39 3.89 -3.83
N GLU A 204 25.38 3.79 -4.71
CA GLU A 204 25.99 4.95 -5.37
C GLU A 204 24.94 5.72 -6.19
N ALA A 205 24.17 5.03 -7.03
CA ALA A 205 23.15 5.65 -7.86
C ALA A 205 22.02 6.30 -7.03
N LEU A 206 21.63 5.69 -5.90
CA LEU A 206 20.66 6.27 -4.97
C LEU A 206 21.19 7.56 -4.31
N SER A 207 22.49 7.62 -4.01
CA SER A 207 23.12 8.80 -3.40
C SER A 207 23.18 10.01 -4.35
N GLU A 208 23.18 9.77 -5.67
CA GLU A 208 23.15 10.81 -6.71
C GLU A 208 21.74 11.36 -6.96
N VAL A 209 20.69 10.71 -6.43
CA VAL A 209 19.33 11.24 -6.53
C VAL A 209 19.22 12.50 -5.69
N LYS A 210 18.73 13.57 -6.32
CA LYS A 210 18.65 14.91 -5.73
C LYS A 210 17.97 14.86 -4.36
N ASP A 211 18.53 15.63 -3.42
CA ASP A 211 17.88 15.89 -2.16
C ASP A 211 16.54 16.62 -2.39
N ILE A 212 15.57 16.36 -1.51
CA ILE A 212 14.24 16.95 -1.62
C ILE A 212 14.26 18.48 -1.66
N SER A 213 15.23 19.13 -0.99
CA SER A 213 15.40 20.59 -0.98
C SER A 213 15.75 21.18 -2.35
N LEU A 214 16.26 20.37 -3.28
CA LEU A 214 16.64 20.79 -4.63
C LEU A 214 15.49 20.67 -5.64
N TYR A 215 14.34 20.13 -5.23
CA TYR A 215 13.16 20.10 -6.08
C TYR A 215 12.53 21.50 -6.14
N PRO A 216 12.07 21.93 -7.33
CA PRO A 216 11.61 23.30 -7.53
C PRO A 216 10.38 23.62 -6.66
N ASN A 217 10.57 24.45 -5.65
CA ASN A 217 9.50 25.17 -4.97
C ASN A 217 9.08 26.36 -5.84
N GLU A 218 8.59 26.12 -7.05
CA GLU A 218 8.06 27.20 -7.87
C GLU A 218 6.72 27.66 -7.29
N SER A 219 6.79 28.59 -6.33
CA SER A 219 5.72 29.56 -6.10
C SER A 219 5.38 30.18 -7.45
N LEU A 220 4.16 29.96 -7.92
CA LEU A 220 3.65 30.61 -9.12
C LEU A 220 4.02 32.09 -9.04
N LYS A 221 4.90 32.55 -9.95
CA LYS A 221 4.89 33.98 -10.29
C LYS A 221 3.47 34.23 -10.79
N THR A 222 2.74 34.97 -9.97
CA THR A 222 1.42 35.55 -10.23
C THR A 222 1.35 36.16 -11.62
#